data_AF-A0ABD5SKX4-F1
#
_entry.id   AF-A0ABD5SKX4-F1
#
_cell.length_a   1.000
_cell.length_b   1.000
_cell.length_c   1.000
_cell.angle_alpha   90.00
_cell.angle_beta   90.00
_cell.angle_gamma   90.00
#
_symmetry.space_group_name_H-M   'P 1'
#
loop_
_entity.id
_entity.type
_entity.pdbx_description
1 polymer ?
#
loop_
_entity_poly.entity_id
_entity_poly.type
_entity_poly.pdbx_seq_one_letter_code
_entity_poly.pdbx_strand_id
1 'polypeptide(L)'
;MAIPPPRPYSTQQNIQYLDVTETRTLVIFKTAILNLESNEGTLTTLSGAEITVYELPRHTNTDDPENEAISVIEKFIDQITSAEMTTASRHE
;
A
#
# COMPACT_ATOMS: atom_id res chain seq x y z
N MET A 1 29.25 13.08 28.74
CA MET A 1 28.06 12.29 28.35
C MET A 1 27.80 12.55 26.87
N ALA A 2 27.99 11.55 26.01
CA ALA A 2 27.76 11.70 24.57
C ALA A 2 26.29 11.43 24.26
N ILE A 3 25.63 12.35 23.56
CA ILE A 3 24.27 12.13 23.05
C ILE A 3 24.38 11.12 21.91
N PRO A 4 23.67 9.99 21.95
CA PRO A 4 23.71 9.02 20.86
C PRO A 4 23.18 9.67 19.57
N PRO A 5 23.74 9.32 18.39
CA PRO A 5 23.23 9.83 17.13
C PRO A 5 21.75 9.46 16.96
N PRO A 6 20.94 10.33 16.35
CA PRO A 6 19.56 10.00 16.04
C PRO A 6 19.54 8.72 15.19
N ARG A 7 18.84 7.69 15.67
CA ARG A 7 18.60 6.49 14.85
C ARG A 7 17.85 6.93 13.59
N PRO A 8 18.23 6.45 12.38
CA PRO A 8 17.42 6.71 11.21
C PRO A 8 16.04 6.12 11.49
N TYR A 9 15.00 6.95 11.46
CA TYR A 9 13.63 6.48 11.44
C TYR A 9 13.50 5.62 10.18
N SER A 10 13.35 4.30 10.36
CA SER A 10 13.03 3.40 9.26
C SER A 10 11.81 3.99 8.54
N THR A 11 11.99 4.25 7.25
CA THR A 11 11.09 5.01 6.39
C THR A 11 9.65 4.54 6.59
N GLN A 12 8.85 5.46 7.11
CA GLN A 12 7.42 5.34 7.33
C GLN A 12 6.77 4.68 6.11
N GLN A 13 6.03 3.60 6.36
CA GLN A 13 5.12 3.00 5.39
C GLN A 13 4.24 4.12 4.84
N ASN A 14 4.49 4.55 3.60
CA ASN A 14 3.79 5.67 2.98
C ASN A 14 2.49 5.15 2.36
N ILE A 15 1.71 4.45 3.20
CA ILE A 15 0.40 3.92 2.87
C ILE A 15 -0.61 4.62 3.79
N GLN A 16 -1.62 5.22 3.20
CA GLN A 16 -2.77 5.73 3.94
C GLN A 16 -4.02 5.04 3.41
N TYR A 17 -4.93 4.68 4.31
CA TYR A 17 -6.18 4.02 3.98
C TYR A 17 -7.34 4.96 4.31
N LEU A 18 -8.33 5.00 3.42
CA LEU A 18 -9.59 5.69 3.62
C LEU A 18 -10.73 4.73 3.30
N ASP A 19 -11.36 4.21 4.34
CA ASP A 19 -12.53 3.36 4.22
C ASP A 19 -13.71 4.19 3.72
N VAL A 20 -14.22 3.82 2.54
CA VAL A 20 -15.38 4.48 1.92
C VAL A 20 -16.65 3.72 2.27
N THR A 21 -16.59 2.38 2.16
CA THR A 21 -17.65 1.45 2.56
C THR A 21 -17.04 0.19 3.15
N GLU A 22 -17.87 -0.71 3.68
CA GLU A 22 -17.44 -2.04 4.17
C GLU A 22 -16.82 -2.93 3.08
N THR A 23 -17.05 -2.58 1.81
CA THR A 23 -16.58 -3.31 0.63
C THR A 23 -15.57 -2.50 -0.20
N ARG A 24 -15.28 -1.25 0.16
CA ARG A 24 -14.46 -0.34 -0.66
C ARG A 24 -13.58 0.58 0.17
N THR A 25 -12.30 0.61 -0.16
CA THR A 25 -11.29 1.45 0.49
C THR A 25 -10.40 2.10 -0.54
N LEU A 26 -10.13 3.39 -0.35
CA LEU A 26 -9.14 4.12 -1.11
C LEU A 26 -7.79 4.02 -0.40
N VAL A 27 -6.74 3.76 -1.15
CA VAL A 27 -5.38 3.62 -0.65
C VAL A 27 -4.49 4.64 -1.33
N ILE A 28 -3.80 5.44 -0.54
CA ILE A 28 -2.79 6.38 -1.02
C ILE A 28 -1.43 5.75 -0.76
N PHE A 29 -0.77 5.29 -1.82
CA PHE A 29 0.53 4.61 -1.75
C PHE A 29 1.59 5.41 -2.51
N LYS A 30 2.60 5.93 -1.81
CA LYS A 30 3.71 6.69 -2.43
C LYS A 30 3.22 7.75 -3.44
N THR A 31 2.17 8.49 -3.08
CA THR A 31 1.48 9.50 -3.92
C THR A 31 0.60 8.97 -5.06
N ALA A 32 0.52 7.66 -5.28
CA ALA A 32 -0.51 7.06 -6.12
C ALA A 32 -1.83 6.90 -5.34
N ILE A 33 -2.95 6.92 -6.06
CA ILE A 33 -4.28 6.64 -5.51
C ILE A 33 -4.78 5.33 -6.11
N LEU A 34 -5.03 4.35 -5.24
CA LEU A 34 -5.61 3.06 -5.57
C LEU A 34 -7.00 2.97 -4.98
N ASN A 35 -7.90 2.33 -5.72
CA ASN A 35 -9.22 1.94 -5.28
C ASN A 35 -9.24 0.43 -5.10
N LEU A 36 -9.50 -0.02 -3.89
CA LEU A 36 -9.69 -1.42 -3.57
C LEU A 36 -11.18 -1.65 -3.38
N GLU A 37 -11.76 -2.53 -4.19
CA GLU A 37 -13.14 -2.95 -4.07
C GLU A 37 -13.20 -4.47 -3.90
N SER A 38 -13.89 -4.91 -2.86
CA SER A 38 -14.14 -6.33 -2.61
C SER A 38 -15.09 -6.88 -3.66
N ASN A 39 -14.70 -7.98 -4.31
CA ASN A 39 -15.58 -8.64 -5.27
C ASN A 39 -16.70 -9.42 -4.57
N GLU A 40 -16.38 -10.02 -3.41
CA GLU A 40 -17.35 -10.77 -2.58
C GLU A 40 -17.09 -10.53 -1.09
N GLY A 41 -18.13 -10.12 -0.35
CA GLY A 41 -18.03 -9.88 1.09
C GLY A 41 -17.34 -8.56 1.47
N THR A 42 -16.92 -8.45 2.74
CA THR A 42 -16.28 -7.23 3.27
C THR A 42 -14.77 -7.25 3.08
N LEU A 43 -14.13 -6.08 3.13
CA LEU A 43 -12.66 -5.93 3.07
C LEU A 43 -11.93 -6.68 4.22
N THR A 44 -12.63 -6.99 5.32
CA THR A 44 -12.05 -7.71 6.47
C THR A 44 -12.01 -9.23 6.29
N THR A 45 -12.81 -9.77 5.37
CA THR A 45 -12.91 -11.21 5.06
C THR A 45 -12.56 -11.48 3.60
N LEU A 46 -11.69 -10.64 3.05
CA LEU A 46 -11.47 -10.52 1.63
C LEU A 46 -10.81 -11.78 1.07
N SER A 47 -11.50 -12.48 0.17
CA SER A 47 -10.91 -13.57 -0.62
C SER A 47 -10.33 -13.07 -1.96
N GLY A 48 -10.80 -11.90 -2.42
CA GLY A 48 -10.29 -11.21 -3.60
C GLY A 48 -10.81 -9.78 -3.67
N ALA A 49 -9.95 -8.86 -4.13
CA ALA A 49 -10.29 -7.47 -4.40
C ALA A 49 -9.92 -7.13 -5.83
N GLU A 50 -10.74 -6.29 -6.46
CA GLU A 50 -10.36 -5.55 -7.64
C GLU A 50 -9.57 -4.31 -7.20
N ILE A 51 -8.41 -4.10 -7.82
CA ILE A 51 -7.56 -2.94 -7.57
C ILE A 51 -7.55 -2.08 -8.82
N THR A 52 -8.08 -0.86 -8.71
CA THR A 52 -8.04 0.14 -9.78
C THR A 52 -7.08 1.27 -9.42
N VAL A 53 -6.18 1.65 -10.31
CA VAL A 53 -5.31 2.82 -10.11
C VAL A 53 -6.02 4.05 -10.66
N TYR A 54 -6.36 5.00 -9.78
CA TYR A 54 -7.00 6.26 -10.17
C TYR A 54 -5.98 7.34 -10.51
N GLU A 55 -4.88 7.41 -9.77
CA GLU A 55 -3.80 8.38 -10.00
C GLU A 55 -2.45 7.68 -9.85
N LEU A 56 -1.58 7.85 -10.85
CA LEU A 56 -0.18 7.41 -10.78
C LEU A 56 0.67 8.39 -9.97
N PRO A 57 1.81 7.96 -9.40
CA PRO A 57 2.68 8.86 -8.65
C PRO A 57 3.16 10.02 -9.52
N ARG A 58 3.05 11.25 -9.04
CA ARG A 58 3.31 12.48 -9.83
C ARG A 58 4.73 12.61 -10.42
N HIS A 59 5.68 11.77 -9.98
CA HIS A 59 7.05 11.74 -10.49
C HIS A 59 7.29 10.72 -11.61
N THR A 60 6.27 9.97 -12.05
CA THR A 60 6.41 8.99 -13.13
C THR A 60 6.21 9.68 -14.48
N ASN A 61 7.29 10.19 -15.08
CA ASN A 61 7.31 10.48 -16.52
C ASN A 61 7.48 9.16 -17.27
N THR A 62 6.45 8.32 -17.28
CA THR A 62 6.43 7.07 -18.02
C THR A 62 5.77 7.26 -19.38
N ASP A 63 6.36 6.67 -20.42
CA ASP A 63 5.76 6.57 -21.75
C ASP A 63 4.64 5.50 -21.79
N ASP A 64 4.61 4.62 -20.78
CA ASP A 64 3.65 3.53 -20.64
C ASP A 64 2.99 3.59 -19.24
N PRO A 65 1.78 4.20 -19.13
CA PRO A 65 1.09 4.36 -17.86
C PRO A 65 0.50 3.05 -17.33
N GLU A 66 0.20 2.08 -18.20
CA GLU A 66 -0.36 0.78 -17.84
C GLU A 66 0.67 -0.06 -17.08
N ASN A 67 1.90 -0.13 -17.60
CA ASN A 67 3.00 -0.85 -16.96
C ASN A 67 3.41 -0.20 -15.62
N GLU A 68 3.34 1.13 -15.50
CA GLU A 68 3.56 1.80 -14.22
C GLU A 68 2.43 1.51 -13.23
N ALA A 69 1.17 1.48 -13.67
CA ALA A 69 0.05 1.08 -12.82
C ALA A 69 0.26 -0.33 -12.26
N ILE A 70 0.68 -1.27 -13.10
CA ILE A 70 1.04 -2.64 -12.68
C ILE A 70 2.18 -2.60 -11.66
N SER A 71 3.26 -1.85 -11.92
CA SER A 71 4.39 -1.75 -11.00
C SER A 71 4.00 -1.16 -9.64
N VAL A 72 3.09 -0.18 -9.61
CA VAL A 72 2.57 0.40 -8.38
C VAL A 72 1.76 -0.62 -7.59
N ILE A 73 0.89 -1.38 -8.26
CA ILE A 73 0.10 -2.45 -7.63
C ILE A 73 1.03 -3.53 -7.05
N GLU A 74 2.02 -4.01 -7.82
CA GLU A 74 2.96 -5.03 -7.35
C GLU A 74 3.76 -4.54 -6.14
N LYS A 75 4.25 -3.30 -6.16
CA LYS A 75 4.96 -2.70 -5.02
C LYS A 75 4.06 -2.51 -3.79
N PHE A 76 2.78 -2.24 -4.01
CA PHE A 76 1.80 -2.17 -2.93
C PHE A 76 1.60 -3.55 -2.30
N ILE A 77 1.38 -4.59 -3.12
CA ILE A 77 1.23 -5.98 -2.67
C ILE A 77 2.48 -6.47 -1.93
N ASP A 78 3.67 -6.23 -2.48
CA ASP A 78 4.95 -6.57 -1.83
C ASP A 78 5.08 -5.87 -0.46
N GLN A 79 4.70 -4.60 -0.35
CA GLN A 79 4.79 -3.87 0.92
C GLN A 79 3.81 -4.40 1.98
N ILE A 80 2.56 -4.71 1.62
CA ILE A 80 1.59 -5.25 2.58
C ILE A 80 1.95 -6.68 3.00
N THR A 81 2.40 -7.54 2.08
CA THR A 81 2.82 -8.91 2.40
C THR A 81 4.11 -8.96 3.21
N SER A 82 5.06 -8.05 2.93
CA SER A 82 6.27 -7.88 3.75
C SER A 82 5.95 -7.36 5.16
N ALA A 83 4.97 -6.47 5.29
CA ALA A 83 4.49 -5.99 6.58
C ALA A 83 3.85 -7.12 7.41
N GLU A 84 3.06 -8.00 6.79
CA GLU A 84 2.47 -9.18 7.44
C GLU A 84 3.55 -10.13 7.99
N MET A 85 4.62 -10.39 7.23
CA MET A 85 5.75 -11.20 7.70
C MET A 85 6.49 -10.58 8.90
N THR A 86 6.50 -9.25 8.99
CA THR A 86 7.16 -8.55 10.11
C THR A 86 6.29 -8.56 11.38
N THR A 87 4.97 -8.64 11.25
CA THR A 87 4.05 -8.81 12.38
C THR A 87 3.95 -10.24 12.89
N ALA A 88 4.20 -11.24 12.04
CA ALA A 88 4.20 -12.65 12.43
C ALA A 88 5.41 -13.02 13.32
N SER A 89 6.52 -12.29 13.24
CA SER A 89 7.72 -12.55 14.06
C SER A 89 7.73 -11.83 15.43
N ARG A 90 6.63 -11.20 15.86
CA ARG A 90 6.56 -10.50 17.17
C ARG A 90 5.95 -11.34 18.31
N HIS A 91 5.69 -12.63 18.10
CA HIS A 91 5.30 -13.55 19.17
C HIS A 91 6.15 -14.82 19.13
N GLU A 92 7.34 -14.78 19.71
CA GLU A 92 7.94 -15.90 20.45
C GLU A 92 8.81 -15.34 21.60
#